data_AF-A0A0F4VGV1-F1
#
_entry.id   AF-A0A0F4VGV1-F1
#
_cell.length_a   1.000
_cell.length_b   1.000
_cell.length_c   1.000
_cell.angle_alpha   90.00
_cell.angle_beta   90.00
_cell.angle_gamma   90.00
#
_symmetry.space_group_name_H-M   'P 1'
#
loop_
_entity.id
_entity.type
_entity.pdbx_description
1 polymer ?
#
loop_
_entity_poly.entity_id
_entity_poly.type
_entity_poly.pdbx_seq_one_letter_code
_entity_poly.pdbx_strand_id
1 'polypeptide(L)'
;MIAMFSAFFGFMAPFLPELLKYFTRKQDNSHELELMKLRLESAASEHTWRMEEINAKADIEESIAVRKPEETYADKLLGAAKGSGIGVWMTSFIALVGVIIDAAIRLARPAITYAVVGFYITYKLTMFHVFENGTGGAEAILKTWGEFDEQLLIIVVSYWFGHRALNKWKR
;
A
#
# COMPACT_ATOMS: atom_id res chain seq x y z
N MET A 1 47.98 -69.96 7.08
CA MET A 1 46.66 -69.27 7.19
C MET A 1 46.69 -68.07 8.11
N ILE A 2 47.16 -68.18 9.37
CA ILE A 2 47.28 -67.03 10.30
C ILE A 2 48.13 -65.87 9.73
N ALA A 3 49.24 -66.18 9.04
CA ALA A 3 50.10 -65.19 8.38
C ALA A 3 49.40 -64.39 7.25
N MET A 4 48.38 -64.95 6.60
CA MET A 4 47.61 -64.23 5.57
C MET A 4 46.62 -63.25 6.22
N PHE A 5 46.02 -63.63 7.35
CA PHE A 5 45.17 -62.73 8.12
C PHE A 5 45.96 -61.58 8.77
N SER A 6 47.17 -61.84 9.28
CA SER A 6 48.03 -60.77 9.82
C SER A 6 48.56 -59.83 8.73
N ALA A 7 48.89 -60.34 7.54
CA ALA A 7 49.26 -59.51 6.39
C ALA A 7 48.09 -58.67 5.88
N PHE A 8 46.86 -59.23 5.88
CA PHE A 8 45.64 -58.50 5.50
C PHE A 8 45.29 -57.39 6.49
N PHE A 9 45.33 -57.66 7.80
CA PHE A 9 45.08 -56.64 8.83
C PHE A 9 46.21 -55.58 8.88
N GLY A 10 47.47 -55.96 8.65
CA GLY A 10 48.59 -55.03 8.52
C GLY A 10 48.45 -54.11 7.30
N PHE A 11 47.89 -54.61 6.20
CA PHE A 11 47.56 -53.83 5.00
C PHE A 11 46.32 -52.93 5.19
N MET A 12 45.34 -53.34 6.02
CA MET A 12 44.13 -52.57 6.31
C MET A 12 44.29 -51.53 7.44
N ALA A 13 45.30 -51.66 8.30
CA ALA A 13 45.56 -50.73 9.40
C ALA A 13 45.70 -49.25 8.97
N PRO A 14 46.30 -48.90 7.81
CA PRO A 14 46.31 -47.53 7.30
C PRO A 14 44.93 -47.02 6.84
N PHE A 15 44.01 -47.91 6.47
CA PHE A 15 42.66 -47.56 5.98
C PHE A 15 41.64 -47.35 7.12
N LEU A 16 41.89 -47.86 8.32
CA LEU A 16 41.07 -47.62 9.53
C LEU A 16 40.87 -46.12 9.84
N PRO A 17 41.93 -45.29 9.93
CA PRO A 17 41.77 -43.87 10.19
C PRO A 17 41.03 -43.14 9.06
N GLU A 18 41.08 -43.65 7.84
CA GLU A 18 40.42 -43.05 6.68
C GLU A 18 38.90 -43.31 6.68
N LEU A 19 38.47 -44.49 7.13
CA LEU A 19 37.06 -44.81 7.40
C LEU A 19 36.49 -43.96 8.54
N LEU A 20 37.22 -43.81 9.64
CA LEU A 20 36.79 -42.94 10.75
C LEU A 20 36.67 -41.48 10.31
N LYS A 21 37.67 -40.97 9.55
CA LYS A 21 37.63 -39.61 8.98
C LYS A 21 36.43 -39.39 8.06
N TYR A 22 36.01 -40.40 7.31
CA TYR A 22 34.83 -40.30 6.46
C TYR A 22 33.54 -40.11 7.27
N PHE A 23 33.41 -40.83 8.39
CA PHE A 23 32.26 -40.68 9.30
C PHE A 23 32.28 -39.34 10.04
N THR A 24 33.44 -38.89 10.55
CA THR A 24 33.54 -37.57 11.22
C THR A 24 33.26 -36.44 10.23
N ARG A 25 33.78 -36.51 9.00
CA ARG A 25 33.51 -35.51 7.96
C ARG A 25 32.02 -35.42 7.61
N LYS A 26 31.29 -36.54 7.64
CA LYS A 26 29.84 -36.53 7.43
C LYS A 26 29.10 -35.86 8.59
N GLN A 27 29.54 -36.11 9.83
CA GLN A 27 28.99 -35.46 11.02
C GLN A 27 29.27 -33.95 11.00
N ASP A 28 30.51 -33.55 10.71
CA ASP A 28 30.92 -32.14 10.62
C ASP A 28 30.14 -31.39 9.55
N ASN A 29 30.02 -31.97 8.34
CA ASN A 29 29.22 -31.39 7.26
C ASN A 29 27.74 -31.25 7.64
N SER A 30 27.17 -32.23 8.36
CA SER A 30 25.77 -32.16 8.80
C SER A 30 25.55 -31.05 9.83
N HIS A 31 26.50 -30.87 10.74
CA HIS A 31 26.48 -29.84 11.77
C HIS A 31 26.67 -28.44 11.17
N GLU A 32 27.56 -28.28 10.19
CA GLU A 32 27.74 -27.03 9.45
C GLU A 32 26.46 -26.65 8.69
N LEU A 33 25.79 -27.62 8.09
CA LEU A 33 24.51 -27.42 7.41
C LEU A 33 23.40 -26.99 8.37
N GLU A 34 23.35 -27.58 9.57
CA GLU A 34 22.39 -27.21 10.62
C GLU A 34 22.63 -25.78 11.13
N LEU A 35 23.88 -25.41 11.37
CA LEU A 35 24.26 -24.04 11.73
C LEU A 35 23.92 -23.04 10.63
N MET A 36 24.17 -23.38 9.36
CA MET A 36 23.75 -22.55 8.23
C MET A 36 22.25 -22.35 8.19
N LYS A 37 21.47 -23.42 8.40
CA LYS A 37 19.99 -23.35 8.44
C LYS A 37 19.51 -22.46 9.56
N LEU A 38 20.06 -22.61 10.77
CA LEU A 38 19.67 -21.81 11.93
C LEU A 38 19.94 -20.31 11.69
N ARG A 39 21.06 -19.97 11.03
CA ARG A 39 21.39 -18.60 10.61
C ARG A 39 20.45 -18.07 9.54
N LEU A 40 20.07 -18.90 8.57
CA LEU A 40 19.09 -18.53 7.54
C LEU A 40 17.71 -18.30 8.15
N GLU A 41 17.30 -19.13 9.11
CA GLU A 41 16.04 -19.01 9.83
C GLU A 41 15.99 -17.76 10.72
N SER A 42 17.08 -17.47 11.44
CA SER A 42 17.20 -16.23 12.21
C SER A 42 17.17 -15.00 11.28
N ALA A 43 17.89 -15.04 10.16
CA ALA A 43 17.88 -13.96 9.18
C ALA A 43 16.50 -13.78 8.54
N ALA A 44 15.80 -14.86 8.20
CA ALA A 44 14.45 -14.80 7.66
C ALA A 44 13.50 -14.13 8.66
N SER A 45 13.57 -14.50 9.94
CA SER A 45 12.79 -13.91 11.02
C SER A 45 13.10 -12.41 11.16
N GLU A 46 14.37 -12.02 11.18
CA GLU A 46 14.77 -10.60 11.21
C GLU A 46 14.26 -9.81 10.00
N HIS A 47 14.28 -10.40 8.80
CA HIS A 47 13.74 -9.77 7.60
C HIS A 47 12.22 -9.56 7.71
N THR A 48 11.48 -10.52 8.27
CA THR A 48 10.03 -10.33 8.51
C THR A 48 9.78 -9.16 9.45
N TRP A 49 10.51 -9.05 10.56
CA TRP A 49 10.34 -7.97 11.53
C TRP A 49 10.75 -6.61 10.97
N ARG A 50 11.82 -6.55 10.16
CA ARG A 50 12.17 -5.33 9.43
C ARG A 50 11.10 -4.92 8.45
N MET A 51 10.47 -5.86 7.75
CA MET A 51 9.38 -5.53 6.83
C MET A 51 8.17 -5.00 7.59
N GLU A 52 7.83 -5.59 8.75
CA GLU A 52 6.79 -5.05 9.62
C GLU A 52 7.11 -3.64 10.12
N GLU A 53 8.36 -3.39 10.53
CA GLU A 53 8.81 -2.05 10.95
C GLU A 53 8.75 -1.04 9.80
N ILE A 54 9.19 -1.43 8.60
CA ILE A 54 9.12 -0.58 7.40
C ILE A 54 7.67 -0.26 7.05
N ASN A 55 6.77 -1.26 7.08
CA ASN A 55 5.36 -1.06 6.82
C ASN A 55 4.72 -0.16 7.88
N ALA A 56 5.00 -0.38 9.17
CA ALA A 56 4.51 0.48 10.24
C ALA A 56 5.02 1.92 10.12
N LYS A 57 6.27 2.12 9.70
CA LYS A 57 6.82 3.45 9.41
C LYS A 57 6.16 4.09 8.19
N ALA A 58 5.91 3.33 7.13
CA ALA A 58 5.21 3.81 5.93
C ALA A 58 3.77 4.24 6.27
N ASP A 59 3.04 3.48 7.09
CA ASP A 59 1.70 3.85 7.57
C ASP A 59 1.73 5.16 8.37
N ILE A 60 2.73 5.32 9.24
CA ILE A 60 2.94 6.55 10.02
C ILE A 60 3.28 7.71 9.06
N GLU A 61 4.19 7.51 8.12
CA GLU A 61 4.60 8.54 7.17
C GLU A 61 3.47 8.96 6.24
N GLU A 62 2.64 8.04 5.78
CA GLU A 62 1.41 8.33 5.03
C GLU A 62 0.46 9.17 5.89
N SER A 63 0.25 8.79 7.16
CA SER A 63 -0.60 9.55 8.07
C SER A 63 -0.06 10.96 8.36
N ILE A 64 1.26 11.12 8.39
CA ILE A 64 1.94 12.40 8.56
C ILE A 64 1.86 13.20 7.26
N ALA A 65 2.03 12.58 6.10
CA ALA A 65 1.96 13.22 4.79
C ALA A 65 0.54 13.75 4.50
N VAL A 66 -0.49 12.99 4.86
CA VAL A 66 -1.90 13.44 4.81
C VAL A 66 -2.14 14.63 5.75
N ARG A 67 -1.36 14.75 6.84
CA ARG A 67 -1.44 15.86 7.81
C ARG A 67 -0.50 17.02 7.50
N LYS A 68 0.46 16.87 6.59
CA LYS A 68 1.33 17.99 6.18
C LYS A 68 0.43 18.99 5.45
N PRO A 69 0.35 20.25 5.92
CA PRO A 69 -0.36 21.26 5.18
C PRO A 69 0.33 21.40 3.83
N GLU A 70 -0.37 21.05 2.74
CA GLU A 70 0.16 21.23 1.39
C GLU A 70 0.57 22.69 1.23
N GLU A 71 1.83 22.92 0.83
CA GLU A 71 2.34 24.26 0.58
C GLU A 71 1.43 24.98 -0.41
N THR A 72 0.87 26.10 0.05
CA THR A 72 -0.10 26.90 -0.71
C THR A 72 0.66 27.52 -1.89
N TYR A 73 0.08 27.63 -3.09
CA TYR A 73 0.71 28.34 -4.21
C TYR A 73 1.09 29.77 -3.82
N ALA A 74 0.36 30.39 -2.89
CA ALA A 74 0.76 31.65 -2.27
C ALA A 74 2.17 31.60 -1.63
N ASP A 75 2.53 30.51 -0.95
CA ASP A 75 3.85 30.32 -0.33
C ASP A 75 4.94 30.13 -1.39
N LYS A 76 4.62 29.42 -2.48
CA LYS A 76 5.53 29.28 -3.63
C LYS A 76 5.79 30.61 -4.33
N LEU A 77 4.74 31.42 -4.50
CA LEU A 77 4.84 32.76 -5.07
C LEU A 77 5.61 33.72 -4.15
N LEU A 78 5.39 33.63 -2.84
CA LEU A 78 6.14 34.37 -1.82
C LEU A 78 7.62 33.96 -1.77
N GLY A 79 7.91 32.66 -1.91
CA GLY A 79 9.27 32.13 -2.00
C GLY A 79 10.03 32.63 -3.22
N ALA A 80 9.37 32.64 -4.39
CA ALA A 80 9.93 33.22 -5.61
C ALA A 80 10.13 34.74 -5.50
N ALA A 81 9.23 35.45 -4.80
CA ALA A 81 9.30 36.89 -4.63
C ALA A 81 10.35 37.34 -3.59
N LYS A 82 10.64 36.54 -2.54
CA LYS A 82 11.61 36.89 -1.48
C LYS A 82 13.02 37.19 -1.98
N GLY A 83 13.43 36.70 -3.15
CA GLY A 83 14.75 36.97 -3.75
C GLY A 83 14.81 38.19 -4.67
N SER A 84 13.67 38.85 -4.95
CA SER A 84 13.54 39.85 -6.03
C SER A 84 13.58 41.31 -5.56
N GLY A 85 13.72 41.56 -4.24
CA GLY A 85 13.76 42.93 -3.69
C GLY A 85 12.44 43.70 -3.77
N ILE A 86 11.34 43.01 -4.07
CA ILE A 86 10.00 43.59 -4.19
C ILE A 86 9.49 44.04 -2.81
N GLY A 87 9.02 45.29 -2.72
CA GLY A 87 8.50 45.88 -1.47
C GLY A 87 7.32 45.09 -0.88
N VAL A 88 7.19 45.13 0.46
CA VAL A 88 6.23 44.36 1.27
C VAL A 88 4.79 44.47 0.78
N TRP A 89 4.40 45.62 0.23
CA TRP A 89 3.07 45.86 -0.31
C TRP A 89 2.77 44.97 -1.54
N MET A 90 3.75 44.78 -2.42
CA MET A 90 3.57 44.02 -3.66
C MET A 90 3.71 42.51 -3.44
N THR A 91 4.52 42.05 -2.48
CA THR A 91 4.53 40.64 -2.06
C THR A 91 3.22 40.24 -1.37
N SER A 92 2.63 41.15 -0.59
CA SER A 92 1.31 40.94 0.04
C SER A 92 0.19 40.85 -1.00
N PHE A 93 0.25 41.66 -2.06
CA PHE A 93 -0.71 41.58 -3.17
C PHE A 93 -0.60 40.26 -3.94
N ILE A 94 0.62 39.82 -4.27
CA ILE A 94 0.87 38.53 -4.93
C ILE A 94 0.39 37.37 -4.07
N ALA A 95 0.58 37.43 -2.75
CA ALA A 95 0.09 36.40 -1.82
C ALA A 95 -1.45 36.32 -1.84
N LEU A 96 -2.14 37.46 -1.84
CA LEU A 96 -3.61 37.52 -1.87
C LEU A 96 -4.16 36.93 -3.18
N VAL A 97 -3.54 37.26 -4.31
CA VAL A 97 -3.86 36.66 -5.62
C VAL A 97 -3.61 35.14 -5.61
N GLY A 98 -2.49 34.70 -5.03
CA GLY A 98 -2.15 33.28 -4.88
C GLY A 98 -3.20 32.49 -4.09
N VAL A 99 -3.70 33.06 -2.98
CA VAL A 99 -4.75 32.44 -2.16
C VAL A 99 -6.06 32.30 -2.94
N ILE A 100 -6.43 33.28 -3.76
CA ILE A 100 -7.64 33.21 -4.59
C ILE A 100 -7.51 32.11 -5.65
N ILE A 101 -6.35 32.02 -6.30
CA ILE A 101 -6.06 30.97 -7.29
C ILE A 101 -6.11 29.58 -6.64
N ASP A 102 -5.53 29.42 -5.45
CA ASP A 102 -5.59 28.16 -4.70
C ASP A 102 -7.00 27.78 -4.31
N ALA A 103 -7.79 28.75 -3.84
CA ALA A 103 -9.20 28.52 -3.52
C ALA A 103 -9.95 28.04 -4.76
N ALA A 104 -9.73 28.65 -5.93
CA ALA A 104 -10.37 28.26 -7.18
C ALA A 104 -9.97 26.83 -7.61
N ILE A 105 -8.68 26.49 -7.57
CA ILE A 105 -8.17 25.17 -7.99
C ILE A 105 -8.63 24.07 -7.03
N ARG A 106 -8.56 24.31 -5.71
CA ARG A 106 -9.02 23.37 -4.69
C ARG A 106 -10.53 23.13 -4.78
N LEU A 107 -11.29 24.14 -5.18
CA LEU A 107 -12.75 24.07 -5.31
C LEU A 107 -13.22 23.49 -6.65
N ALA A 108 -12.39 23.53 -7.70
CA ALA A 108 -12.72 23.00 -9.01
C ALA A 108 -13.04 21.50 -9.00
N ARG A 109 -12.29 20.67 -8.26
CA ARG A 109 -12.52 19.22 -8.18
C ARG A 109 -13.86 18.90 -7.50
N PRO A 110 -14.18 19.40 -6.29
CA PRO A 110 -15.51 19.25 -5.70
C PRO A 110 -16.63 19.85 -6.56
N ALA A 111 -16.41 21.02 -7.17
CA ALA A 111 -17.45 21.69 -7.95
C ALA A 111 -17.93 20.84 -9.13
N ILE A 112 -17.01 20.23 -9.89
CA ILE A 112 -17.37 19.36 -11.00
C ILE A 112 -18.11 18.12 -10.48
N THR A 113 -17.64 17.50 -9.40
CA THR A 113 -18.30 16.34 -8.79
C THR A 113 -19.74 16.67 -8.36
N TYR A 114 -19.94 17.79 -7.65
CA TYR A 114 -21.27 18.21 -7.23
C TYR A 114 -22.17 18.57 -8.41
N ALA A 115 -21.63 19.19 -9.46
CA ALA A 115 -22.40 19.49 -10.67
C ALA A 115 -22.90 18.21 -11.36
N VAL A 116 -22.03 17.21 -11.53
CA VAL A 116 -22.39 15.93 -12.15
C VAL A 116 -23.40 15.15 -11.30
N VAL A 117 -23.16 15.06 -9.99
CA VAL A 117 -24.10 14.39 -9.06
C VAL A 117 -25.44 15.14 -9.01
N GLY A 118 -25.43 16.46 -8.99
CA GLY A 118 -26.65 17.28 -9.03
C GLY A 118 -27.45 17.09 -10.32
N PHE A 119 -26.77 17.01 -11.47
CA PHE A 119 -27.41 16.65 -12.74
C PHE A 119 -28.04 15.25 -12.67
N TYR A 120 -27.32 14.27 -12.10
CA TYR A 120 -27.84 12.90 -11.94
C TYR A 120 -29.09 12.84 -11.06
N ILE A 121 -29.08 13.52 -9.91
CA ILE A 121 -30.24 13.61 -9.01
C ILE A 121 -31.42 14.25 -9.74
N THR A 122 -31.17 15.35 -10.47
CA THR A 122 -32.22 16.05 -11.22
C THR A 122 -32.82 15.13 -12.31
N TYR A 123 -31.99 14.39 -13.03
CA TYR A 123 -32.43 13.38 -14.00
C TYR A 123 -33.28 12.26 -13.35
N LYS A 124 -32.91 11.79 -12.16
CA LYS A 124 -33.69 10.78 -11.44
C LYS A 124 -35.03 11.32 -10.93
N LEU A 125 -35.08 12.58 -10.49
CA LEU A 125 -36.32 13.23 -10.09
C LEU A 125 -37.28 13.41 -11.28
N THR A 126 -36.77 13.80 -12.45
CA THR A 126 -37.62 13.92 -13.65
C THR A 126 -38.13 12.56 -14.11
N MET A 127 -37.29 11.51 -14.09
CA MET A 127 -37.72 10.12 -14.35
C MET A 127 -38.80 9.65 -13.38
N PHE A 128 -38.61 9.88 -12.08
CA PHE A 128 -39.61 9.54 -11.06
C PHE A 128 -40.96 10.21 -11.35
N HIS A 129 -40.95 11.51 -11.66
CA HIS A 129 -42.17 12.26 -11.97
C HIS A 129 -42.88 11.73 -13.23
N VAL A 130 -42.11 11.28 -14.24
CA VAL A 130 -42.68 10.65 -15.45
C VAL A 130 -43.38 9.32 -15.11
N PHE A 131 -42.79 8.49 -14.26
CA PHE A 131 -43.38 7.19 -13.87
C PHE A 131 -44.53 7.31 -12.87
N GLU A 132 -44.49 8.33 -12.01
CA GLU A 132 -45.55 8.64 -11.04
C GLU A 132 -46.89 8.89 -11.75
N ASN A 133 -46.85 9.63 -12.86
CA ASN A 133 -48.03 9.94 -13.68
C ASN A 133 -48.69 8.72 -14.35
N GLY A 134 -48.01 7.55 -14.39
CA GLY A 134 -48.49 6.36 -15.11
C GLY A 134 -48.87 5.16 -14.25
N THR A 135 -48.20 4.92 -13.11
CA THR A 135 -48.35 3.67 -12.34
C THR A 135 -48.40 3.85 -10.82
N GLY A 136 -48.44 5.10 -10.32
CA GLY A 136 -48.47 5.40 -8.90
C GLY A 136 -47.07 5.43 -8.26
N GLY A 137 -46.93 6.19 -7.16
CA GLY A 137 -45.63 6.53 -6.58
C GLY A 137 -44.78 5.34 -6.12
N ALA A 138 -45.39 4.31 -5.55
CA ALA A 138 -44.64 3.13 -5.05
C ALA A 138 -44.04 2.29 -6.18
N GLU A 139 -44.79 2.09 -7.27
CA GLU A 139 -44.31 1.32 -8.43
C GLU A 139 -43.32 2.14 -9.27
N ALA A 140 -43.46 3.47 -9.29
CA ALA A 140 -42.53 4.39 -9.93
C ALA A 140 -41.13 4.35 -9.32
N ILE A 141 -40.99 4.17 -7.99
CA ILE A 141 -39.68 4.02 -7.33
C ILE A 141 -38.98 2.77 -7.83
N LEU A 142 -39.68 1.64 -7.85
CA LEU A 142 -39.12 0.36 -8.29
C LEU A 142 -38.69 0.38 -9.76
N LYS A 143 -39.43 1.10 -10.62
CA LYS A 143 -39.06 1.28 -12.03
C LYS A 143 -37.93 2.29 -12.25
N THR A 144 -37.79 3.27 -11.35
CA THR A 144 -36.72 4.27 -11.43
C THR A 144 -35.36 3.69 -11.01
N TRP A 145 -35.37 2.66 -10.16
CA TRP A 145 -34.18 1.93 -9.74
C TRP A 145 -33.76 0.90 -10.80
N GLY A 146 -32.65 1.15 -11.49
CA GLY A 146 -32.13 0.28 -12.55
C GLY A 146 -30.81 -0.40 -12.20
N GLU A 147 -30.34 -1.24 -13.12
CA GLU A 147 -29.05 -1.95 -13.00
C GLU A 147 -27.87 -0.97 -12.81
N PHE A 148 -27.92 0.20 -13.46
CA PHE A 148 -26.90 1.23 -13.29
C PHE A 148 -26.84 1.78 -11.85
N ASP A 149 -27.98 1.93 -11.16
CA ASP A 149 -28.02 2.42 -9.78
C ASP A 149 -27.42 1.39 -8.81
N GLU A 150 -27.69 0.11 -9.04
CA GLU A 150 -27.11 -0.98 -8.28
C GLU A 150 -25.59 -1.02 -8.43
N GLN A 151 -25.09 -0.92 -9.67
CA GLN A 151 -23.65 -0.86 -9.94
C GLN A 151 -23.00 0.37 -9.28
N LEU A 152 -23.64 1.54 -9.37
CA LEU A 152 -23.15 2.76 -8.74
C LEU A 152 -23.07 2.61 -7.21
N LEU A 153 -24.10 2.02 -6.59
CA LEU A 153 -24.13 1.75 -5.16
C LEU A 153 -22.99 0.82 -4.75
N ILE A 154 -22.79 -0.28 -5.48
CA ILE A 154 -21.69 -1.24 -5.22
C ILE A 154 -20.34 -0.54 -5.30
N ILE A 155 -20.11 0.30 -6.32
CA ILE A 155 -18.86 1.04 -6.48
C ILE A 155 -18.64 2.01 -5.31
N VAL A 156 -19.66 2.77 -4.91
CA VAL A 156 -19.54 3.73 -3.80
C VAL A 156 -19.28 3.02 -2.48
N VAL A 157 -20.03 1.96 -2.18
CA VAL A 157 -19.82 1.15 -0.97
C VAL A 157 -18.43 0.51 -0.99
N SER A 158 -17.98 0.00 -2.14
CA SER A 158 -16.64 -0.57 -2.29
C SER A 158 -15.54 0.47 -2.14
N TYR A 159 -15.76 1.71 -2.57
CA TYR A 159 -14.80 2.79 -2.34
C TYR A 159 -14.67 3.13 -0.84
N TRP A 160 -15.79 3.30 -0.14
CA TRP A 160 -15.80 3.66 1.28
C TRP A 160 -15.33 2.54 2.22
N PHE A 161 -15.65 1.28 1.89
CA PHE A 161 -15.41 0.13 2.76
C PHE A 161 -14.39 -0.88 2.22
N GLY A 162 -14.21 -0.96 0.90
CA GLY A 162 -13.30 -1.92 0.26
C GLY A 162 -11.83 -1.68 0.59
N HIS A 163 -11.41 -0.43 0.80
CA HIS A 163 -10.03 -0.12 1.19
C HIS A 163 -9.67 -0.67 2.59
N ARG A 164 -10.63 -0.68 3.52
CA ARG A 164 -10.43 -1.26 4.87
C ARG A 164 -10.43 -2.79 4.85
N ALA A 165 -11.17 -3.41 3.91
CA ALA A 165 -11.17 -4.85 3.73
C ALA A 165 -9.86 -5.36 3.09
N LEU A 166 -9.33 -4.64 2.10
CA LEU A 166 -8.09 -4.99 1.41
C LEU A 166 -6.85 -4.89 2.31
N ASN A 167 -6.78 -3.92 3.22
CA ASN A 167 -5.63 -3.77 4.13
C ASN A 167 -5.55 -4.86 5.22
N LYS A 168 -6.66 -5.55 5.52
CA LYS A 168 -6.65 -6.72 6.43
C LYS A 168 -6.14 -8.00 5.78
N TRP A 169 -6.22 -8.10 4.45
CA TRP A 169 -5.79 -9.30 3.70
C TRP A 169 -4.31 -9.26 3.30
N LYS A 170 -3.64 -8.13 3.50
CA LYS A 170 -2.18 -7.97 3.35
C LYS A 170 -1.39 -8.19 4.65
N ARG A 171 -2.07 -8.45 5.78
CA ARG A 171 -1.48 -8.96 7.02
C ARG A 171 -1.58 -10.47 7.03
#